data_AF-A0A3L7RQP5-F1
#
_entry.id   AF-A0A3L7RQP5-F1
#
_cell.length_a   1.000
_cell.length_b   1.000
_cell.length_c   1.000
_cell.angle_alpha   90.00
_cell.angle_beta   90.00
_cell.angle_gamma   90.00
#
_symmetry.space_group_name_H-M   'P 1'
#
loop_
_entity.id
_entity.type
_entity.pdbx_description
1 polymer ?
#
loop_
_entity_poly.entity_id
_entity_poly.type
_entity_poly.pdbx_seq_one_letter_code
_entity_poly.pdbx_strand_id
1 'polypeptide(L)'
;MLYMFLDFLRLRVRYDRISWNLKPVFWAHEVLVHAGCRDSAMQWRRALHERVAKESESFLEKLATLQKKYAMMMPSVADRLNERFLKPMTIDRMRALIRPSMRQLRSSESQKSRAFDLLVQELHLMMREPTGVGLEVPAWLVVLQEEVDRVLDQDQNSLTSYRLDRAVPLKSLARVRINSQLMANRDRQEGN
;
A
#
# COMPACT_ATOMS: atom_id res chain seq x y z
N MET A 1 -20.21 32.26 -12.05
CA MET A 1 -19.91 30.80 -12.15
C MET A 1 -18.53 30.44 -11.59
N LEU A 2 -17.44 31.11 -11.98
CA LEU A 2 -16.07 30.79 -11.54
C LEU A 2 -15.86 30.76 -10.01
N TYR A 3 -16.44 31.71 -9.28
CA TYR A 3 -16.30 31.81 -7.82
C TYR A 3 -16.85 30.58 -7.07
N MET A 4 -17.96 29.99 -7.55
CA MET A 4 -18.57 28.81 -6.92
C MET A 4 -17.66 27.59 -7.05
N PHE A 5 -17.10 27.37 -8.24
CA PHE A 5 -16.13 26.31 -8.48
C PHE A 5 -14.87 26.50 -7.64
N LEU A 6 -14.40 27.74 -7.49
CA LEU A 6 -13.25 28.06 -6.65
C LEU A 6 -13.49 27.69 -5.18
N ASP A 7 -14.72 27.86 -4.66
CA ASP A 7 -15.07 27.45 -3.29
C ASP A 7 -14.96 25.93 -3.09
N PHE A 8 -15.41 25.13 -4.05
CA PHE A 8 -15.21 23.67 -4.02
C PHE A 8 -13.73 23.27 -4.10
N LEU A 9 -12.96 23.92 -4.98
CA LEU A 9 -11.52 23.67 -5.07
C LEU A 9 -10.77 24.07 -3.80
N ARG A 10 -11.13 25.20 -3.18
CA ARG A 10 -10.56 25.62 -1.89
C ARG A 10 -10.83 24.59 -0.80
N LEU A 11 -12.03 24.01 -0.78
CA LEU A 11 -12.35 22.94 0.16
C LEU A 11 -11.47 21.71 -0.08
N ARG A 12 -11.34 21.28 -1.34
CA ARG A 12 -10.47 20.15 -1.73
C ARG A 12 -9.02 20.38 -1.36
N VAL A 13 -8.45 21.55 -1.67
CA VAL A 13 -7.04 21.87 -1.38
C VAL A 13 -6.77 21.89 0.12
N ARG A 14 -7.72 22.36 0.94
CA ARG A 14 -7.60 22.32 2.40
C ARG A 14 -7.62 20.89 2.93
N TYR A 15 -8.48 20.04 2.39
CA TYR A 15 -8.50 18.61 2.69
C TYR A 15 -7.16 17.96 2.31
N ASP A 16 -6.70 18.18 1.08
CA ASP A 16 -5.45 17.59 0.60
C ASP A 16 -4.26 18.03 1.46
N ARG A 17 -4.20 19.29 1.91
CA ARG A 17 -3.14 19.76 2.83
C ARG A 17 -3.06 18.91 4.11
N ILE A 18 -4.20 18.57 4.71
CA ILE A 18 -4.23 17.72 5.91
C ILE A 18 -3.79 16.30 5.54
N SER A 19 -4.28 15.77 4.42
CA SER A 19 -3.84 14.46 3.91
C SER A 19 -2.32 14.39 3.69
N TRP A 20 -1.71 15.47 3.21
CA TRP A 20 -0.26 15.60 3.07
C TRP A 20 0.47 15.56 4.42
N ASN A 21 -0.05 16.25 5.44
CA ASN A 21 0.51 16.21 6.79
C ASN A 21 0.40 14.82 7.44
N LEU A 22 -0.56 13.99 7.01
CA LEU A 22 -0.75 12.64 7.52
C LEU A 22 0.15 11.59 6.84
N LYS A 23 0.90 11.94 5.79
CA LYS A 23 1.78 10.98 5.09
C LYS A 23 2.74 10.21 6.00
N PRO A 24 3.46 10.85 6.95
CA PRO A 24 4.33 10.11 7.87
C PRO A 24 3.57 9.09 8.73
N VAL A 25 2.32 9.39 9.09
CA VAL A 25 1.46 8.50 9.89
C VAL A 25 1.04 7.27 9.07
N PHE A 26 0.77 7.45 7.78
CA PHE A 26 0.47 6.35 6.86
C PHE A 26 1.70 5.47 6.65
N TRP A 27 2.90 6.04 6.48
CA TRP A 27 4.13 5.25 6.37
C TRP A 27 4.43 4.43 7.62
N ALA A 28 4.22 4.98 8.81
CA ALA A 28 4.37 4.23 10.06
C ALA A 28 3.44 3.00 10.08
N HIS A 29 2.18 3.18 9.65
CA HIS A 29 1.25 2.07 9.51
C HIS A 29 1.69 1.06 8.47
N GLU A 30 2.13 1.51 7.29
CA GLU A 30 2.65 0.64 6.23
C GLU A 30 3.78 -0.25 6.77
N VAL A 31 4.75 0.32 7.48
CA VAL A 31 5.86 -0.44 8.09
C VAL A 31 5.35 -1.46 9.12
N LEU A 32 4.44 -1.08 10.01
CA LEU A 32 3.86 -2.00 11.01
C LEU A 32 3.14 -3.19 10.36
N VAL A 33 2.41 -2.90 9.29
CA VAL A 33 1.66 -3.89 8.52
C VAL A 33 2.60 -4.86 7.79
N HIS A 34 3.67 -4.36 7.17
CA HIS A 34 4.69 -5.20 6.51
C HIS A 34 5.54 -6.01 7.51
N ALA A 35 5.79 -5.49 8.71
CA ALA A 35 6.47 -6.20 9.79
C ALA A 35 5.62 -7.34 10.41
N GLY A 36 4.33 -7.42 10.07
CA GLY A 36 3.42 -8.43 10.61
C GLY A 36 2.83 -8.11 11.99
N CYS A 37 3.06 -6.90 12.51
CA CYS A 37 2.53 -6.41 13.79
C CYS A 37 1.06 -5.99 13.66
N ARG A 38 0.16 -6.96 13.43
CA ARG A 38 -1.26 -6.68 13.12
C ARG A 38 -2.00 -5.93 14.22
N ASP A 39 -1.73 -6.25 15.49
CA ASP A 39 -2.42 -5.64 16.62
C ASP A 39 -2.03 -4.16 16.77
N SER A 40 -0.73 -3.87 16.67
CA SER A 40 -0.21 -2.50 16.67
C SER A 40 -0.74 -1.70 15.49
N ALA A 41 -0.77 -2.29 14.28
CA ALA A 41 -1.35 -1.65 13.10
C ALA A 41 -2.85 -1.34 13.29
N MET A 42 -3.61 -2.24 13.93
CA MET A 42 -5.02 -2.01 14.21
C MET A 42 -5.22 -0.89 15.24
N GLN A 43 -4.43 -0.87 16.32
CA GLN A 43 -4.46 0.20 17.31
C GLN A 43 -4.10 1.56 16.69
N TRP A 44 -3.08 1.59 15.83
CA TRP A 44 -2.68 2.79 15.10
C TRP A 44 -3.81 3.35 14.23
N ARG A 45 -4.53 2.47 13.52
CA ARG A 45 -5.69 2.88 12.71
C ARG A 45 -6.84 3.42 13.55
N ARG A 46 -7.12 2.82 14.71
CA ARG A 46 -8.15 3.32 15.63
C ARG A 46 -7.79 4.70 16.17
N ALA A 47 -6.55 4.88 16.63
CA ALA A 47 -6.07 6.17 17.12
C ALA A 47 -6.13 7.26 16.03
N LEU A 48 -5.78 6.94 14.78
CA LEU A 48 -5.92 7.89 13.68
C LEU A 48 -7.39 8.22 13.39
N HIS A 49 -8.26 7.21 13.35
CA HIS A 49 -9.70 7.40 13.14
C HIS A 49 -10.28 8.34 14.19
N GLU A 50 -10.01 8.11 15.48
CA GLU A 50 -10.48 8.96 16.57
C GLU A 50 -10.04 10.42 16.41
N ARG A 51 -8.78 10.63 16.01
CA ARG A 51 -8.22 11.97 15.82
C ARG A 51 -8.83 12.70 14.62
N VAL A 52 -9.09 12.00 13.52
CA VAL A 52 -9.44 12.61 12.23
C VAL A 52 -10.95 12.58 11.95
N ALA A 53 -11.72 11.76 12.67
CA ALA A 53 -13.17 11.61 12.47
C ALA A 53 -13.89 12.97 12.45
N LYS A 54 -13.69 13.79 13.49
CA LYS A 54 -14.33 15.11 13.62
C LYS A 54 -13.93 16.06 12.48
N GLU A 55 -12.66 16.04 12.08
CA GLU A 55 -12.20 16.88 10.96
C GLU A 55 -12.85 16.43 9.65
N SER A 56 -12.86 15.13 9.37
CA SER A 56 -13.45 14.56 8.15
C SER A 56 -14.96 14.86 8.04
N GLU A 57 -15.69 14.78 9.15
CA GLU A 57 -17.12 15.11 9.21
C GLU A 57 -17.36 16.59 8.93
N SER A 58 -16.55 17.48 9.52
CA SER A 58 -16.64 18.92 9.23
C SER A 58 -16.41 19.25 7.75
N PHE A 59 -15.57 18.50 7.03
CA PHE A 59 -15.38 18.68 5.59
C PHE A 59 -16.61 18.22 4.80
N LEU A 60 -17.26 17.12 5.20
CA LEU A 60 -18.49 16.62 4.57
C LEU A 60 -19.67 17.58 4.79
N GLU A 61 -19.81 18.13 5.99
CA GLU A 61 -20.81 19.16 6.29
C GLU A 61 -20.60 20.41 5.43
N LYS A 62 -19.36 20.89 5.34
CA LYS A 62 -19.01 22.03 4.47
C LYS A 62 -19.32 21.72 3.01
N LEU A 63 -19.03 20.51 2.53
CA LEU A 63 -19.40 20.10 1.18
C LEU A 63 -20.92 20.12 0.97
N ALA A 64 -21.70 19.57 1.91
CA ALA A 64 -23.17 19.57 1.84
C ALA A 64 -23.75 21.00 1.84
N THR A 65 -23.19 21.90 2.65
CA THR A 65 -23.63 23.32 2.66
C THR A 65 -23.33 24.02 1.34
N LEU A 66 -22.17 23.77 0.73
CA LEU A 66 -21.81 24.32 -0.59
C LEU A 66 -22.70 23.74 -1.70
N GLN A 67 -22.97 22.43 -1.67
CA GLN A 67 -23.87 21.77 -2.61
C GLN A 67 -25.28 22.36 -2.54
N LYS A 68 -25.81 22.57 -1.32
CA LYS A 68 -27.12 23.20 -1.12
C LYS A 68 -27.14 24.67 -1.56
N LYS A 69 -26.09 25.43 -1.28
CA LYS A 69 -25.99 26.86 -1.62
C LYS A 69 -25.93 27.10 -3.12
N TYR A 70 -25.18 26.27 -3.85
CA TYR A 70 -24.92 26.48 -5.27
C TYR A 70 -25.70 25.52 -6.18
N ALA A 71 -26.53 24.63 -5.61
CA ALA A 71 -27.29 23.60 -6.32
C ALA A 71 -26.43 22.78 -7.32
N MET A 72 -25.16 22.55 -6.97
CA MET A 72 -24.17 21.93 -7.84
C MET A 72 -23.52 20.75 -7.13
N MET A 73 -23.42 19.63 -7.85
CA MET A 73 -22.69 18.45 -7.40
C MET A 73 -21.32 18.43 -8.04
N MET A 74 -20.29 18.21 -7.23
CA MET A 74 -18.91 17.99 -7.70
C MET A 74 -18.47 16.59 -7.27
N PRO A 75 -18.79 15.55 -8.06
CA PRO A 75 -18.53 14.16 -7.69
C PRO A 75 -17.06 13.91 -7.36
N SER A 76 -16.13 14.47 -8.13
CA SER A 76 -14.69 14.31 -7.89
C SER A 76 -14.20 14.89 -6.56
N VAL A 77 -14.83 15.96 -6.05
CA VAL A 77 -14.51 16.53 -4.74
C VAL A 77 -15.19 15.71 -3.64
N ALA A 78 -16.43 15.30 -3.85
CA ALA A 78 -17.17 14.46 -2.92
C ALA A 78 -16.45 13.11 -2.68
N ASP A 79 -16.05 12.45 -3.75
CA ASP A 79 -15.29 11.18 -3.70
C ASP A 79 -14.03 11.33 -2.87
N ARG A 80 -13.27 12.41 -3.09
CA ARG A 80 -12.03 12.67 -2.36
C ARG A 80 -12.26 12.92 -0.87
N LEU A 81 -13.30 13.66 -0.51
CA LEU A 81 -13.63 13.92 0.90
C LEU A 81 -14.20 12.68 1.59
N ASN A 82 -14.95 11.85 0.86
CA ASN A 82 -15.51 10.58 1.34
C ASN A 82 -14.45 9.54 1.72
N GLU A 83 -13.20 9.69 1.24
CA GLU A 83 -12.09 8.83 1.66
C GLU A 83 -11.75 8.96 3.15
N ARG A 84 -12.24 10.02 3.82
CA ARG A 84 -12.10 10.29 5.27
C ARG A 84 -10.67 10.13 5.81
N PHE A 85 -9.66 10.32 4.95
CA PHE A 85 -8.24 10.14 5.24
C PHE A 85 -7.80 8.71 5.60
N LEU A 86 -8.70 7.72 5.61
CA LEU A 86 -8.41 6.35 6.03
C LEU A 86 -8.19 5.39 4.87
N LYS A 87 -8.68 5.76 3.68
CA LYS A 87 -8.56 4.94 2.47
C LYS A 87 -7.12 4.46 2.20
N PRO A 88 -6.05 5.28 2.33
CA PRO A 88 -4.67 4.80 2.16
C PRO A 88 -4.30 3.63 3.09
N MET A 89 -4.67 3.72 4.38
CA MET A 89 -4.37 2.66 5.35
C MET A 89 -5.14 1.37 5.07
N THR A 90 -6.36 1.50 4.55
CA THR A 90 -7.16 0.36 4.13
C THR A 90 -6.49 -0.36 2.95
N ILE A 91 -5.95 0.40 1.98
CA ILE A 91 -5.18 -0.16 0.86
C ILE A 91 -3.92 -0.86 1.36
N ASP A 92 -3.14 -0.24 2.25
CA ASP A 92 -1.91 -0.83 2.81
C ASP A 92 -2.18 -2.16 3.52
N ARG A 93 -3.29 -2.22 4.26
CA ARG A 93 -3.72 -3.43 4.95
C ARG A 93 -4.08 -4.54 3.97
N MET A 94 -4.82 -4.24 2.91
CA MET A 94 -5.12 -5.22 1.86
C MET A 94 -3.85 -5.72 1.19
N ARG A 95 -2.90 -4.83 0.85
CA ARG A 95 -1.61 -5.21 0.27
C ARG A 95 -0.89 -6.25 1.12
N ALA A 96 -0.82 -6.04 2.43
CA ALA A 96 -0.17 -6.99 3.31
C ALA A 96 -0.93 -8.28 3.56
N LEU A 97 -2.22 -8.35 3.23
CA LEU A 97 -2.97 -9.60 3.27
C LEU A 97 -2.69 -10.48 2.04
N ILE A 98 -2.21 -9.92 0.91
CA ILE A 98 -1.93 -10.67 -0.33
C ILE A 98 -0.88 -11.76 -0.09
N ARG A 99 0.30 -11.40 0.42
CA ARG A 99 1.40 -12.35 0.62
C ARG A 99 1.05 -13.51 1.57
N PRO A 100 0.42 -13.30 2.75
CA PRO A 100 -0.09 -14.38 3.58
C PRO A 100 -1.14 -15.24 2.89
N SER A 101 -2.04 -14.62 2.11
CA SER A 101 -3.10 -15.36 1.41
C SER A 101 -2.53 -16.30 0.35
N MET A 102 -1.56 -15.84 -0.44
CA MET A 102 -0.89 -16.68 -1.44
C MET A 102 -0.09 -17.81 -0.81
N ARG A 103 0.62 -17.56 0.30
CA ARG A 103 1.34 -18.60 1.05
C ARG A 103 0.40 -19.67 1.61
N GLN A 104 -0.71 -19.25 2.24
CA GLN A 104 -1.70 -20.17 2.83
C GLN A 104 -2.40 -21.03 1.78
N LEU A 105 -2.59 -20.52 0.56
CA LEU A 105 -3.16 -21.31 -0.55
C LEU A 105 -2.19 -22.39 -1.07
N ARG A 106 -0.87 -22.17 -0.94
CA ARG A 106 0.17 -23.08 -1.45
C ARG A 106 0.51 -24.20 -0.46
N SER A 107 0.48 -23.91 0.83
CA SER A 107 0.58 -24.93 1.87
C SER A 107 -0.71 -25.75 1.84
N SER A 108 -0.66 -27.04 1.47
CA SER A 108 -1.83 -27.95 1.31
C SER A 108 -2.68 -28.19 2.57
N GLU A 109 -2.60 -27.34 3.60
CA GLU A 109 -3.55 -27.31 4.70
C GLU A 109 -4.89 -26.77 4.18
N SER A 110 -5.76 -27.73 3.84
CA SER A 110 -7.14 -27.63 3.38
C SER A 110 -8.09 -26.96 4.39
N GLN A 111 -7.70 -25.81 4.95
CA GLN A 111 -8.58 -25.02 5.79
C GLN A 111 -8.58 -23.59 5.27
N LYS A 112 -9.76 -23.16 4.79
CA LYS A 112 -10.12 -21.80 4.36
C LYS A 112 -9.11 -20.76 4.85
N SER A 113 -8.32 -20.22 3.94
CA SER A 113 -7.26 -19.28 4.27
C SER A 113 -7.88 -18.03 4.91
N ARG A 114 -7.83 -17.93 6.23
CA ARG A 114 -8.40 -16.80 6.99
C ARG A 114 -7.92 -15.44 6.47
N ALA A 115 -6.69 -15.36 5.98
CA ALA A 115 -6.16 -14.14 5.38
C ALA A 115 -6.88 -13.76 4.07
N PHE A 116 -7.21 -14.76 3.24
CA PHE A 116 -7.93 -14.57 1.99
C PHE A 116 -9.38 -14.15 2.25
N ASP A 117 -10.06 -14.80 3.20
CA ASP A 117 -11.42 -14.43 3.58
C ASP A 117 -11.51 -12.98 4.07
N LEU A 118 -10.53 -12.54 4.86
CA LEU A 118 -10.42 -11.15 5.31
C LEU A 118 -10.17 -10.17 4.15
N LEU A 119 -9.30 -10.54 3.21
CA LEU A 119 -9.04 -9.74 2.01
C LEU A 119 -10.30 -9.60 1.15
N VAL A 120 -11.06 -10.68 0.94
CA VAL A 120 -12.32 -10.66 0.19
C VAL A 120 -13.37 -9.78 0.86
N GLN A 121 -13.51 -9.87 2.19
CA GLN A 121 -14.41 -8.99 2.95
C GLN A 121 -14.05 -7.52 2.77
N GLU A 122 -12.76 -7.20 2.85
CA GLU A 122 -12.27 -5.84 2.68
C GLU A 122 -12.48 -5.32 1.26
N LEU A 123 -12.22 -6.14 0.24
CA LEU A 123 -12.50 -5.82 -1.16
C LEU A 123 -13.99 -5.52 -1.39
N HIS A 124 -14.88 -6.32 -0.81
CA HIS A 124 -16.32 -6.08 -0.91
C HIS A 124 -16.73 -4.74 -0.30
N LEU A 125 -16.09 -4.30 0.78
CA LEU A 125 -16.34 -2.98 1.36
C LEU A 125 -15.87 -1.86 0.42
N MET A 126 -14.70 -2.00 -0.22
CA MET A 126 -14.23 -1.00 -1.20
C MET A 126 -15.08 -0.95 -2.47
N MET A 127 -15.59 -2.07 -2.94
CA MET A 127 -16.44 -2.11 -4.15
C MET A 127 -17.81 -1.46 -3.94
N ARG A 128 -18.28 -1.31 -2.69
CA ARG A 128 -19.55 -0.62 -2.38
C ARG A 128 -19.48 0.89 -2.60
N GLU A 129 -18.27 1.46 -2.61
CA GLU A 129 -18.02 2.88 -2.82
C GLU A 129 -17.22 3.07 -4.13
N PRO A 130 -17.83 2.84 -5.31
CA PRO A 130 -17.14 3.04 -6.57
C PRO A 130 -16.80 4.54 -6.73
N THR A 131 -15.54 4.88 -6.50
CA THR A 131 -15.03 6.25 -6.70
C THR A 131 -14.64 6.46 -8.17
N GLY A 132 -15.04 7.58 -8.76
CA GLY A 132 -14.67 7.98 -10.12
C GLY A 132 -15.82 7.93 -11.14
N VAL A 133 -15.49 8.31 -12.38
CA VAL A 133 -16.44 8.46 -13.50
C VAL A 133 -16.68 7.15 -14.28
N GLY A 134 -16.35 5.99 -13.71
CA GLY A 134 -16.58 4.67 -14.32
C GLY A 134 -15.71 4.32 -15.54
N LEU A 135 -14.84 5.23 -15.99
CA LEU A 135 -13.97 5.05 -17.17
C LEU A 135 -12.54 4.59 -16.81
N GLU A 136 -12.11 4.81 -15.58
CA GLU A 136 -10.75 4.49 -15.13
C GLU A 136 -10.75 3.40 -14.08
N VAL A 137 -9.75 2.52 -14.15
CA VAL A 137 -9.51 1.51 -13.12
C VAL A 137 -9.18 2.23 -11.81
N PRO A 138 -9.85 1.91 -10.69
CA PRO A 138 -9.56 2.54 -9.41
C PRO A 138 -8.09 2.37 -9.03
N ALA A 139 -7.43 3.45 -8.61
CA ALA A 139 -6.02 3.44 -8.26
C ALA A 139 -5.65 2.36 -7.22
N TRP A 140 -6.56 2.06 -6.29
CA TRP A 140 -6.34 1.01 -5.30
C TRP A 140 -6.22 -0.39 -5.91
N LEU A 141 -6.94 -0.67 -7.01
CA LEU A 141 -6.87 -1.96 -7.70
C LEU A 141 -5.52 -2.15 -8.38
N VAL A 142 -5.00 -1.08 -9.02
CA VAL A 142 -3.68 -1.07 -9.64
C VAL A 142 -2.59 -1.40 -8.61
N VAL A 143 -2.65 -0.75 -7.44
CA VAL A 143 -1.70 -0.99 -6.35
C VAL A 143 -1.76 -2.43 -5.84
N LEU A 144 -2.95 -3.03 -5.74
CA LEU A 144 -3.08 -4.43 -5.34
C LEU A 144 -2.56 -5.38 -6.42
N GLN A 145 -2.82 -5.10 -7.70
CA GLN A 145 -2.29 -5.87 -8.81
C GLN A 145 -0.77 -5.86 -8.79
N GLU A 146 -0.16 -4.68 -8.66
CA GLU A 146 1.30 -4.56 -8.54
C GLU A 146 1.86 -5.40 -7.38
N GLU A 147 1.16 -5.45 -6.24
CA GLU A 147 1.61 -6.26 -5.11
C GLU A 147 1.49 -7.77 -5.39
N VAL A 148 0.44 -8.22 -6.10
CA VAL A 148 0.33 -9.61 -6.56
C VAL A 148 1.48 -9.96 -7.50
N ASP A 149 1.74 -9.10 -8.49
CA ASP A 149 2.80 -9.30 -9.47
C ASP A 149 4.18 -9.36 -8.77
N ARG A 150 4.44 -8.48 -7.81
CA ARG A 150 5.67 -8.51 -6.99
C ARG A 150 5.83 -9.82 -6.22
N VAL A 151 4.76 -10.35 -5.62
CA VAL A 151 4.83 -11.62 -4.88
C VAL A 151 5.10 -12.79 -5.83
N LEU A 152 4.48 -12.79 -7.01
CA LEU A 152 4.73 -13.81 -8.04
C LEU A 152 6.19 -13.77 -8.54
N ASP A 153 6.72 -12.59 -8.82
CA ASP A 153 8.12 -12.42 -9.27
C ASP A 153 9.13 -12.82 -8.20
N GLN A 154 8.87 -12.46 -6.93
CA GLN A 154 9.73 -12.89 -5.81
C GLN A 154 9.75 -14.42 -5.66
N ASP A 155 8.62 -15.08 -5.85
CA ASP A 155 8.54 -16.55 -5.78
C ASP A 155 9.27 -17.19 -6.96
N GLN A 156 9.12 -16.67 -8.19
CA GLN A 156 9.86 -17.15 -9.36
C GLN A 156 11.37 -16.97 -9.22
N ASN A 157 11.81 -15.83 -8.70
CA ASN A 157 13.22 -15.58 -8.41
C ASN A 157 13.74 -16.48 -7.29
N SER A 158 12.93 -16.77 -6.27
CA SER A 158 13.30 -17.71 -5.20
C SER A 158 13.52 -19.13 -5.74
N LEU A 159 12.65 -19.59 -6.64
CA LEU A 159 12.79 -20.87 -7.33
C LEU A 159 14.03 -20.90 -8.23
N THR A 160 14.30 -19.81 -8.94
CA THR A 160 15.48 -19.67 -9.81
C THR A 160 16.76 -19.66 -8.99
N SER A 161 16.80 -18.91 -7.88
CA SER A 161 17.91 -18.90 -6.94
C SER A 161 18.19 -20.29 -6.38
N TYR A 162 17.15 -21.01 -5.93
CA TYR A 162 17.30 -22.39 -5.46
C TYR A 162 17.84 -23.34 -6.54
N ARG A 163 17.41 -23.17 -7.80
CA ARG A 163 17.95 -23.93 -8.94
C ARG A 163 19.41 -23.60 -9.21
N LEU A 164 19.80 -22.33 -9.14
CA LEU A 164 21.17 -21.87 -9.30
C LEU A 164 22.07 -22.38 -8.17
N ASP A 165 21.63 -22.30 -6.92
CA ASP A 165 22.34 -22.86 -5.76
C ASP A 165 22.57 -24.37 -5.88
N ARG A 166 21.59 -25.09 -6.45
CA ARG A 166 21.73 -26.53 -6.72
C ARG A 166 22.68 -26.82 -7.88
N ALA A 167 22.68 -25.99 -8.93
CA ALA A 167 23.52 -26.18 -10.11
C ALA A 167 24.98 -25.71 -9.89
N VAL A 168 25.16 -24.64 -9.11
CA VAL A 168 26.45 -24.04 -8.76
C VAL A 168 26.42 -23.72 -7.26
N PRO A 169 26.89 -24.62 -6.39
CA PRO A 169 26.82 -24.41 -4.95
C PRO A 169 27.66 -23.20 -4.54
N LEU A 170 27.01 -22.22 -3.91
CA LEU A 170 27.68 -21.06 -3.33
C LEU A 170 28.62 -21.52 -2.20
N LYS A 171 29.92 -21.45 -2.46
CA LYS A 171 30.94 -21.69 -1.44
C LYS A 171 31.20 -20.38 -0.69
N SER A 172 30.80 -20.33 0.58
CA SER A 172 31.17 -19.22 1.46
C SER A 172 32.69 -19.18 1.62
N LEU A 173 33.31 -18.12 1.12
CA LEU A 173 34.75 -17.87 1.25
C LEU A 173 34.98 -16.78 2.29
N ALA A 174 35.89 -17.04 3.22
CA ALA A 174 36.31 -16.04 4.20
C ALA A 174 36.94 -14.84 3.50
N ARG A 175 36.57 -13.62 3.93
CA ARG A 175 37.02 -12.34 3.33
C ARG A 175 38.54 -12.22 3.24
N VAL A 176 39.28 -12.82 4.18
CA VAL A 176 40.74 -12.91 4.19
C VAL A 176 41.28 -13.67 2.96
N ARG A 177 40.57 -14.72 2.52
CA ARG A 177 40.95 -15.55 1.37
C ARG A 177 40.68 -14.85 0.03
N ILE A 178 39.68 -13.98 -0.03
CA ILE A 178 39.41 -13.14 -1.20
C ILE A 178 40.54 -12.12 -1.36
N ASN A 179 40.94 -11.48 -0.26
CA ASN A 179 42.02 -10.50 -0.30
C ASN A 179 43.36 -11.15 -0.70
N SER A 180 43.68 -12.34 -0.19
CA SER A 180 44.91 -13.02 -0.60
C SER A 180 44.90 -13.45 -2.07
N GLN A 181 43.75 -13.86 -2.62
CA GLN A 181 43.61 -14.17 -4.05
C GLN A 181 43.70 -12.93 -4.94
N LEU A 182 43.16 -11.80 -4.51
CA LEU A 182 43.25 -10.53 -5.23
C LEU A 182 44.69 -10.00 -5.25
N MET A 183 45.42 -10.11 -4.14
CA MET A 183 46.83 -9.70 -4.09
C MET A 183 47.70 -10.62 -4.98
N ALA A 184 47.50 -11.94 -4.89
CA ALA A 184 48.25 -12.90 -5.71
C ALA A 184 47.99 -12.76 -7.23
N ASN A 185 46.81 -12.29 -7.63
CA ASN A 185 46.52 -11.99 -9.04
C ASN A 185 47.05 -10.63 -9.49
N ARG A 186 47.18 -9.66 -8.59
CA ARG A 186 47.80 -8.36 -8.88
C ARG A 186 49.29 -8.51 -9.15
N ASP A 187 49.98 -9.32 -8.35
CA ASP A 187 51.40 -9.64 -8.54
C ASP A 187 51.67 -10.40 -9.86
N ARG A 188 50.67 -11.14 -10.38
CA ARG A 188 50.76 -11.82 -11.69
C ARG A 188 50.53 -10.90 -12.89
N GLN A 189 49.91 -9.74 -12.71
CA GLN A 189 49.73 -8.76 -13.79
C GLN A 189 50.91 -7.77 -13.91
N GLU A 190 51.70 -7.61 -12.85
CA GLU A 190 52.89 -6.73 -12.86
C GLU A 190 54.18 -7.44 -13.31
N GLY A 191 54.12 -8.76 -13.58
CA GLY A 191 55.25 -9.60 -13.99
C GLY A 191 55.31 -9.99 -15.47
N ASN A 192 54.58 -9.30 -16.36
CA ASN A 192 54.63 -9.51 -17.82
C ASN A 192 54.73 -8.18 -18.58
#